data_AF-A0A3N5JHL5-F1
#
_entry.id   AF-A0A3N5JHL5-F1
#
_cell.length_a   1.000
_cell.length_b   1.000
_cell.length_c   1.000
_cell.angle_alpha   90.00
_cell.angle_beta   90.00
_cell.angle_gamma   90.00
#
_symmetry.space_group_name_H-M   'P 1'
#
loop_
_entity.id
_entity.type
_entity.pdbx_description
1 polymer ?
#
loop_
_entity_poly.entity_id
_entity_poly.type
_entity_poly.pdbx_seq_one_letter_code
_entity_poly.pdbx_strand_id
1 'polypeptide(L)'
;LTLLFTFSFFIERILTLFAWLMDKLEISSQVLAWEKPGELEETRALRERAQRESDLLAAPKDRDVLNKYEEIPFHPEVHDKKPPFRLGIQEGSPLDSLKVRKEFWCDIFGMFIGIVGCFYWKVSFLRLINVEAITGEVSPHFGEFILLGIIIGSGSKPIHFLMEYLLTRKITLTKQELEESPAAEAPSPVLTLVSSGQVQPVVARPLTLEELIGFRYGGGVEPDRLQGSHLRLQPIDLILYHHTCMHSNASFEDLVEVFDQRGWLTGYHCVVFHDGSIRPFCRWDRIGNHAYGYNQRSLGLAFQGNFECDPRVPCSNIQGCKGLLEPTIDQLDAGAKIVALWCALYKIPLDFRRSIRPHADVADKACPGSNFPTERFQSKIKEISVGWKNDAVFAAALKSFKEQPMVMA
;
A
#
# COMPACT_ATOMS: atom_id res chain seq x y z
N LEU A 1 -2.54 -47.35 2.23
CA LEU A 1 -2.04 -46.16 2.97
C LEU A 1 -0.52 -46.06 2.96
N THR A 2 0.22 -47.09 3.41
CA THR A 2 1.70 -47.10 3.45
C THR A 2 2.36 -46.83 2.09
N LEU A 3 1.86 -47.43 1.01
CA LEU A 3 2.34 -47.21 -0.37
C LEU A 3 2.14 -45.76 -0.84
N LEU A 4 1.07 -45.12 -0.40
CA LEU A 4 0.69 -43.74 -0.73
C LEU A 4 1.62 -42.74 -0.03
N PHE A 5 1.94 -43.00 1.24
CA PHE A 5 2.92 -42.20 1.98
C PHE A 5 4.33 -42.36 1.39
N THR A 6 4.77 -43.58 1.07
CA THR A 6 6.09 -43.79 0.43
C THR A 6 6.17 -43.11 -0.94
N PHE A 7 5.07 -43.09 -1.69
CA PHE A 7 5.01 -42.43 -2.99
C PHE A 7 4.99 -40.90 -2.87
N SER A 8 4.28 -40.35 -1.89
CA SER A 8 4.29 -38.91 -1.58
C SER A 8 5.69 -38.43 -1.18
N PHE A 9 6.40 -39.15 -0.31
CA PHE A 9 7.79 -38.84 0.04
C PHE A 9 8.75 -38.93 -1.16
N PHE A 10 8.49 -39.86 -2.09
CA PHE A 10 9.27 -39.99 -3.32
C PHE A 10 9.06 -38.79 -4.25
N ILE A 11 7.82 -38.31 -4.39
CA ILE A 11 7.51 -37.09 -5.15
C ILE A 11 8.20 -35.87 -4.54
N GLU A 12 8.12 -35.72 -3.21
CA GLU A 12 8.76 -34.61 -2.49
C GLU A 12 10.28 -34.57 -2.73
N ARG A 13 10.94 -35.74 -2.72
CA ARG A 13 12.37 -35.88 -3.03
C ARG A 13 12.70 -35.49 -4.46
N ILE A 14 11.87 -35.86 -5.44
CA ILE A 14 12.05 -35.50 -6.85
C ILE A 14 11.85 -34.00 -7.05
N LEU A 15 10.81 -33.42 -6.46
CA LEU A 15 10.53 -31.98 -6.55
C LEU A 15 11.65 -31.16 -5.91
N THR A 16 12.22 -31.63 -4.80
CA THR A 16 13.39 -30.99 -4.16
C THR A 16 14.62 -31.03 -5.07
N LEU A 17 14.88 -32.16 -5.73
CA LEU A 17 15.99 -32.30 -6.68
C LEU A 17 15.78 -31.41 -7.92
N PHE A 18 14.55 -31.33 -8.43
CA PHE A 18 14.18 -30.49 -9.56
C PHE A 18 14.31 -29.00 -9.22
N ALA A 19 13.83 -28.58 -8.04
CA ALA A 19 13.99 -27.22 -7.52
C ALA A 19 15.47 -26.83 -7.40
N TRP A 20 16.31 -27.74 -6.92
CA TRP A 20 17.77 -27.53 -6.84
C TRP A 20 18.44 -27.43 -8.22
N LEU A 21 18.01 -28.25 -9.19
CA LEU A 21 18.53 -28.23 -10.55
C LEU A 21 18.18 -26.91 -11.26
N MET A 22 16.95 -26.43 -11.06
CA MET A 22 16.50 -25.12 -11.56
C MET A 22 17.36 -23.99 -10.98
N ASP A 23 17.65 -24.01 -9.67
CA ASP A 23 18.53 -23.01 -9.05
C ASP A 23 19.95 -23.02 -9.66
N LYS A 24 20.49 -24.21 -9.99
CA LYS A 24 21.83 -24.34 -10.59
C LYS A 24 21.93 -23.87 -12.04
N LEU A 25 20.90 -24.13 -12.85
CA LEU A 25 20.86 -23.70 -14.26
C LEU A 25 20.63 -22.18 -14.38
N GLU A 26 19.92 -21.59 -13.41
CA GLU A 26 19.56 -20.16 -13.39
C GLU A 26 20.72 -19.27 -12.89
N ILE A 27 21.52 -19.73 -11.93
CA ILE A 27 22.77 -19.05 -11.51
C ILE A 27 23.72 -18.90 -12.71
N SER A 28 23.76 -19.88 -13.61
CA SER A 28 24.61 -19.83 -14.81
C SER A 28 24.13 -18.81 -15.84
N SER A 29 22.83 -18.49 -15.93
CA SER A 29 22.28 -17.55 -16.90
C SER A 29 22.27 -16.10 -16.39
N GLN A 30 22.11 -15.91 -15.08
CA GLN A 30 22.12 -14.57 -14.45
C GLN A 30 23.52 -13.96 -14.33
N VAL A 31 24.55 -14.78 -14.09
CA VAL A 31 25.95 -14.33 -14.07
C VAL A 31 26.41 -13.82 -15.45
N LEU A 32 25.79 -14.29 -16.53
CA LEU A 32 26.09 -13.85 -17.91
C LEU A 32 25.28 -12.62 -18.37
N ALA A 33 24.18 -12.29 -17.68
CA ALA A 33 23.24 -11.24 -18.12
C ALA A 33 23.33 -9.91 -17.34
N TRP A 34 24.03 -9.86 -16.20
CA TRP A 34 23.98 -8.72 -15.26
C TRP A 34 25.28 -7.91 -15.06
N GLU A 35 26.26 -7.97 -15.96
CA GLU A 35 27.39 -7.04 -15.89
C GLU A 35 27.05 -5.68 -16.53
N LYS A 36 26.29 -4.85 -15.80
CA LYS A 36 26.37 -3.37 -15.91
C LYS A 36 26.78 -2.79 -14.55
N PRO A 37 28.07 -2.47 -14.36
CA PRO A 37 28.64 -2.11 -13.05
C PRO A 37 27.96 -0.92 -12.34
N GLY A 38 27.40 0.04 -13.07
CA GLY A 38 26.99 1.34 -12.51
C GLY A 38 25.72 1.34 -11.64
N GLU A 39 24.69 0.54 -11.97
CA GLU A 39 23.41 0.58 -11.22
C GLU A 39 23.53 -0.07 -9.83
N LEU A 40 24.44 -1.04 -9.70
CA LEU A 40 24.68 -1.76 -8.45
C LEU A 40 25.51 -0.93 -7.46
N GLU A 41 26.42 -0.10 -7.98
CA GLU A 41 27.19 0.87 -7.19
C GLU A 41 26.30 1.99 -6.66
N GLU A 42 25.33 2.48 -7.45
CA GLU A 42 24.42 3.56 -7.05
C GLU A 42 23.42 3.09 -5.96
N THR A 43 22.82 1.90 -6.13
CA THR A 43 21.95 1.32 -5.08
C THR A 43 22.72 0.96 -3.81
N ARG A 44 23.97 0.48 -3.94
CA ARG A 44 24.85 0.27 -2.78
C ARG A 44 25.17 1.60 -2.09
N ALA A 45 25.52 2.64 -2.84
CA ALA A 45 25.84 3.96 -2.28
C ALA A 45 24.65 4.59 -1.54
N LEU A 46 23.43 4.42 -2.06
CA LEU A 46 22.20 4.85 -1.40
C LEU A 46 21.94 4.10 -0.09
N ARG A 47 22.11 2.77 -0.09
CA ARG A 47 21.99 1.96 1.15
C ARG A 47 23.05 2.31 2.18
N GLU A 48 24.29 2.54 1.74
CA GLU A 48 25.39 2.97 2.61
C GLU A 48 25.15 4.38 3.19
N ARG A 49 24.44 5.24 2.47
CA ARG A 49 24.04 6.56 2.97
C ARG A 49 22.91 6.46 4.00
N ALA A 50 21.89 5.65 3.72
CA ALA A 50 20.81 5.37 4.67
C ALA A 50 21.34 4.74 5.96
N GLN A 51 22.29 3.81 5.83
CA GLN A 51 22.95 3.18 6.97
C GLN A 51 23.78 4.19 7.76
N ARG A 52 24.59 5.04 7.10
CA ARG A 52 25.34 6.11 7.76
C ARG A 52 24.44 7.09 8.50
N GLU A 53 23.29 7.43 7.93
CA GLU A 53 22.31 8.28 8.59
C GLU A 53 21.73 7.58 9.83
N SER A 54 21.36 6.30 9.72
CA SER A 54 20.93 5.48 10.86
C SER A 54 22.00 5.39 11.96
N ASP A 55 23.27 5.26 11.59
CA ASP A 55 24.39 5.14 12.53
C ASP A 55 24.67 6.48 13.24
N LEU A 56 24.59 7.61 12.51
CA LEU A 56 24.67 8.96 13.10
C LEU A 56 23.55 9.22 14.10
N LEU A 57 22.36 8.63 13.87
CA LEU A 57 21.22 8.73 14.79
C LEU A 57 21.38 7.86 16.05
N ALA A 58 22.13 6.76 15.95
CA ALA A 58 22.46 5.89 17.06
C ALA A 58 23.62 6.42 17.93
N ALA A 59 24.39 7.40 17.45
CA ALA A 59 25.50 7.98 18.20
C ALA A 59 25.02 8.86 19.40
N PRO A 60 25.72 8.83 20.54
CA PRO A 60 25.37 9.64 21.72
C PRO A 60 25.51 11.13 21.40
N LYS A 61 24.44 11.88 21.68
CA LYS A 61 24.24 13.25 21.18
C LYS A 61 24.94 14.28 22.06
N ASP A 62 25.96 14.94 21.51
CA ASP A 62 26.39 16.23 22.01
C ASP A 62 25.47 17.33 21.46
N ARG A 63 25.06 18.27 22.32
CA ARG A 63 23.96 19.22 22.04
C ARG A 63 24.28 20.18 20.89
N ASP A 64 25.56 20.37 20.55
CA ASP A 64 26.00 21.30 19.50
C ASP A 64 25.93 20.71 18.08
N VAL A 65 25.76 19.39 17.90
CA VAL A 65 25.72 18.74 16.57
C VAL A 65 24.31 18.81 15.93
N LEU A 66 23.28 19.16 16.71
CA LEU A 66 21.90 19.32 16.23
C LEU A 66 21.70 20.53 15.28
N ASN A 67 22.67 21.45 15.23
CA ASN A 67 22.61 22.67 14.41
C ASN A 67 23.10 22.48 12.96
N LYS A 68 23.51 21.27 12.56
CA LYS A 68 24.17 21.05 11.26
C LYS A 68 23.45 20.04 10.38
N TYR A 69 22.14 20.21 10.20
CA TYR A 69 21.48 19.74 8.98
C TYR A 69 21.66 20.81 7.91
N GLU A 70 22.85 20.85 7.29
CA GLU A 70 22.95 21.43 5.94
C GLU A 70 22.14 20.50 5.03
N GLU A 71 21.18 21.05 4.28
CA GLU A 71 20.50 20.31 3.21
C GLU A 71 21.60 19.67 2.36
N ILE A 72 21.67 18.33 2.33
CA ILE A 72 22.76 17.66 1.63
C ILE A 72 22.67 18.10 0.16
N PRO A 73 23.67 18.83 -0.36
CA PRO A 73 23.57 19.40 -1.69
C PRO A 73 23.43 18.26 -2.70
N PHE A 74 22.44 18.39 -3.57
CA PHE A 74 22.32 17.53 -4.73
C PHE A 74 23.56 17.73 -5.61
N HIS A 75 24.35 16.68 -5.83
CA HIS A 75 25.46 16.71 -6.77
C HIS A 75 24.87 16.72 -8.19
N PRO A 76 25.02 17.81 -8.96
CA PRO A 76 24.37 17.96 -10.27
C PRO A 76 24.95 17.05 -11.37
N GLU A 77 26.01 16.29 -11.07
CA GLU A 77 26.72 15.46 -12.05
C GLU A 77 26.14 14.05 -12.23
N VAL A 78 25.17 13.64 -11.41
CA VAL A 78 24.36 12.46 -11.75
C VAL A 78 23.33 12.92 -12.77
N HIS A 79 23.73 12.92 -14.04
CA HIS A 79 22.78 12.95 -15.15
C HIS A 79 21.68 11.95 -14.83
N ASP A 80 20.42 12.43 -14.77
CA ASP A 80 19.20 11.64 -14.88
C ASP A 80 19.24 10.86 -16.21
N LYS A 81 20.07 9.83 -16.28
CA LYS A 81 19.97 8.82 -17.32
C LYS A 81 18.75 8.01 -16.95
N LYS A 82 17.67 8.28 -17.70
CA LYS A 82 16.40 7.55 -17.68
C LYS A 82 16.62 6.09 -17.26
N PRO A 83 15.97 5.61 -16.18
CA PRO A 83 15.83 4.18 -16.05
C PRO A 83 15.14 3.68 -17.33
N PRO A 84 15.58 2.57 -17.93
CA PRO A 84 14.90 2.03 -19.10
C PRO A 84 13.47 1.71 -18.69
N PHE A 85 12.53 2.51 -19.18
CA PHE A 85 11.11 2.28 -19.07
C PHE A 85 10.77 1.00 -19.84
N ARG A 86 10.72 -0.14 -19.15
CA ARG A 86 9.99 -1.31 -19.62
C ARG A 86 8.52 -1.10 -19.25
N LEU A 87 7.64 -1.16 -20.24
CA LEU A 87 6.23 -1.45 -20.01
C LEU A 87 6.17 -2.75 -19.21
N GLY A 88 5.84 -2.66 -17.92
CA GLY A 88 5.70 -3.81 -17.05
C GLY A 88 4.26 -3.91 -16.58
N ILE A 89 3.54 -4.91 -17.08
CA ILE A 89 2.78 -5.79 -16.19
C ILE A 89 3.71 -6.04 -14.99
N GLN A 90 3.26 -5.84 -13.75
CA GLN A 90 4.10 -6.09 -12.56
C GLN A 90 4.67 -7.51 -12.65
N GLU A 91 5.88 -7.64 -13.19
CA GLU A 91 6.75 -8.74 -12.87
C GLU A 91 7.15 -8.45 -11.44
N GLY A 92 6.74 -9.33 -10.52
CA GLY A 92 7.25 -9.32 -9.15
C GLY A 92 8.77 -9.22 -9.18
N SER A 93 9.38 -8.78 -8.08
CA SER A 93 10.84 -8.65 -7.97
C SER A 93 11.53 -9.85 -8.65
N PRO A 94 12.70 -9.74 -9.31
CA PRO A 94 13.30 -10.89 -9.99
C PRO A 94 13.37 -12.13 -9.09
N LEU A 95 13.56 -11.95 -7.78
CA LEU A 95 13.46 -13.01 -6.78
C LEU A 95 12.02 -13.55 -6.58
N ASP A 96 11.00 -12.69 -6.53
CA ASP A 96 9.59 -13.09 -6.42
C ASP A 96 9.02 -13.68 -7.71
N SER A 97 9.31 -13.14 -8.88
CA SER A 97 8.88 -13.72 -10.17
C SER A 97 9.56 -15.06 -10.42
N LEU A 98 10.83 -15.22 -10.01
CA LEU A 98 11.52 -16.51 -10.04
C LEU A 98 10.96 -17.49 -9.02
N LYS A 99 10.64 -17.04 -7.81
CA LYS A 99 10.01 -17.87 -6.79
C LYS A 99 8.62 -18.33 -7.23
N VAL A 100 7.81 -17.41 -7.76
CA VAL A 100 6.47 -17.71 -8.31
C VAL A 100 6.57 -18.63 -9.51
N ARG A 101 7.52 -18.41 -10.43
CA ARG A 101 7.73 -19.29 -11.60
C ARG A 101 8.23 -20.67 -11.18
N LYS A 102 9.11 -20.74 -10.19
CA LYS A 102 9.63 -21.99 -9.60
C LYS A 102 8.52 -22.77 -8.91
N GLU A 103 7.73 -22.11 -8.07
CA GLU A 103 6.56 -22.71 -7.41
C GLU A 103 5.55 -23.21 -8.46
N PHE A 104 5.24 -22.41 -9.47
CA PHE A 104 4.34 -22.79 -10.56
C PHE A 104 4.82 -24.04 -11.32
N TRP A 105 6.09 -24.09 -11.74
CA TRP A 105 6.61 -25.26 -12.46
C TRP A 105 6.77 -26.50 -11.58
N CYS A 106 7.11 -26.33 -10.31
CA CYS A 106 7.13 -27.44 -9.35
C CYS A 106 5.71 -27.99 -9.13
N ASP A 107 4.70 -27.12 -9.04
CA ASP A 107 3.30 -27.53 -8.87
C ASP A 107 2.76 -28.26 -10.11
N ILE A 108 3.12 -27.81 -11.33
CA ILE A 108 2.76 -28.48 -12.59
C ILE A 108 3.47 -29.83 -12.74
N PHE A 109 4.75 -29.91 -12.40
CA PHE A 109 5.51 -31.16 -12.49
C PHE A 109 5.07 -32.17 -11.42
N GLY A 110 4.77 -31.70 -10.21
CA GLY A 110 4.20 -32.48 -9.12
C GLY A 110 2.83 -33.04 -9.49
N MET A 111 1.96 -32.22 -10.09
CA MET A 111 0.67 -32.66 -10.63
C MET A 111 0.85 -33.79 -11.66
N PHE A 112 1.76 -33.64 -12.62
CA PHE A 112 1.97 -34.64 -13.67
C PHE A 112 2.47 -35.98 -13.11
N ILE A 113 3.47 -35.95 -12.21
CA ILE A 113 3.98 -37.17 -11.55
C ILE A 113 2.90 -37.80 -10.67
N GLY A 114 2.12 -37.00 -9.95
CA GLY A 114 1.01 -37.45 -9.13
C GLY A 114 -0.05 -38.18 -9.96
N ILE A 115 -0.47 -37.60 -11.10
CA ILE A 115 -1.47 -38.21 -11.99
C ILE A 115 -0.92 -39.49 -12.62
N VAL A 116 0.31 -39.48 -13.14
CA VAL A 116 0.93 -40.66 -13.77
C VAL A 116 1.14 -41.78 -12.75
N GLY A 117 1.55 -41.46 -11.53
CA GLY A 117 1.69 -42.43 -10.44
C GLY A 117 0.35 -43.04 -10.03
N CYS A 118 -0.68 -42.21 -9.81
CA CYS A 118 -2.03 -42.69 -9.49
C CYS A 118 -2.60 -43.60 -10.60
N PHE A 119 -2.34 -43.27 -11.86
CA PHE A 119 -2.72 -44.08 -13.01
C PHE A 119 -1.95 -45.41 -13.09
N TYR A 120 -0.62 -45.39 -12.88
CA TYR A 120 0.24 -46.56 -12.95
C TYR A 120 -0.04 -47.57 -11.82
N TRP A 121 -0.23 -47.10 -10.59
CA TRP A 121 -0.55 -47.96 -9.44
C TRP A 121 -2.05 -48.22 -9.24
N LYS A 122 -2.90 -47.72 -10.15
CA LYS A 122 -4.38 -47.85 -10.10
C LYS A 122 -4.97 -47.49 -8.73
N VAL A 123 -4.47 -46.43 -8.12
CA VAL A 123 -4.94 -45.98 -6.80
C VAL A 123 -6.18 -45.11 -6.97
N SER A 124 -7.35 -45.63 -6.58
CA SER A 124 -8.62 -44.88 -6.59
C SER A 124 -8.88 -44.19 -5.24
N PHE A 125 -9.36 -42.96 -5.30
CA PHE A 125 -9.76 -42.16 -4.14
C PHE A 125 -10.98 -42.76 -3.42
N LEU A 126 -11.91 -43.36 -4.16
CA LEU A 126 -13.12 -43.98 -3.60
C LEU A 126 -12.82 -45.25 -2.78
N ARG A 127 -11.73 -45.95 -3.11
CA ARG A 127 -11.18 -47.04 -2.27
C ARG A 127 -10.59 -46.54 -0.96
N LEU A 128 -10.09 -45.30 -0.90
CA LEU A 128 -9.46 -44.73 0.29
C LEU A 128 -10.49 -44.25 1.33
N ILE A 129 -11.66 -43.77 0.87
CA ILE A 129 -12.79 -43.33 1.70
C ILE A 129 -13.77 -44.49 1.98
N ASN A 130 -13.46 -45.70 1.51
CA ASN A 130 -14.21 -46.93 1.78
C ASN A 130 -15.67 -46.88 1.28
N VAL A 131 -15.92 -46.22 0.14
CA VAL A 131 -17.25 -46.11 -0.48
C VAL A 131 -17.65 -47.40 -1.24
N GLU A 132 -16.71 -48.35 -1.40
CA GLU A 132 -16.98 -49.69 -1.97
C GLU A 132 -18.05 -50.48 -1.20
N ALA A 133 -18.38 -50.11 0.04
CA ALA A 133 -19.45 -50.73 0.81
C ALA A 133 -20.87 -50.28 0.41
N ILE A 134 -21.03 -49.19 -0.35
CA ILE A 134 -22.35 -48.58 -0.62
C ILE A 134 -22.77 -48.69 -2.08
N THR A 135 -21.82 -48.66 -3.02
CA THR A 135 -22.11 -48.71 -4.46
C THR A 135 -21.15 -49.71 -5.11
N GLY A 136 -21.68 -50.85 -5.56
CA GLY A 136 -20.89 -51.96 -6.13
C GLY A 136 -19.95 -51.53 -7.26
N GLU A 137 -18.98 -52.42 -7.56
CA GLU A 137 -17.80 -52.24 -8.44
C GLU A 137 -17.86 -51.04 -9.40
N VAL A 138 -17.38 -49.88 -8.94
CA VAL A 138 -17.14 -48.73 -9.79
C VAL A 138 -15.71 -48.85 -10.31
N SER A 139 -15.56 -49.17 -11.60
CA SER A 139 -14.26 -49.06 -12.26
C SER A 139 -13.77 -47.60 -12.17
N PRO A 140 -12.54 -47.33 -11.74
CA PRO A 140 -12.09 -45.97 -11.50
C PRO A 140 -12.10 -45.18 -12.81
N HIS A 141 -12.92 -44.14 -12.86
CA HIS A 141 -12.98 -43.25 -14.01
C HIS A 141 -11.70 -42.42 -14.08
N PHE A 142 -11.22 -42.13 -15.29
CA PHE A 142 -9.99 -41.36 -15.52
C PHE A 142 -9.92 -40.05 -14.72
N GLY A 143 -11.07 -39.41 -14.49
CA GLY A 143 -11.20 -38.20 -13.68
C GLY A 143 -10.79 -38.35 -12.21
N GLU A 144 -10.91 -39.54 -11.61
CA GLU A 144 -10.50 -39.78 -10.22
C GLU A 144 -8.98 -39.74 -10.05
N PHE A 145 -8.26 -40.29 -11.03
CA PHE A 145 -6.79 -40.25 -11.03
C PHE A 145 -6.26 -38.84 -11.20
N ILE A 146 -6.96 -38.01 -11.98
CA ILE A 146 -6.65 -36.59 -12.13
C ILE A 146 -6.82 -35.87 -10.80
N LEU A 147 -7.98 -36.01 -10.16
CA LEU A 147 -8.29 -35.34 -8.90
C LEU A 147 -7.31 -35.73 -7.78
N LEU A 148 -7.05 -37.03 -7.61
CA LEU A 148 -6.13 -37.52 -6.59
C LEU A 148 -4.67 -37.16 -6.89
N GLY A 149 -4.28 -37.19 -8.17
CA GLY A 149 -2.95 -36.77 -8.61
C GLY A 149 -2.68 -35.28 -8.37
N ILE A 150 -3.68 -34.42 -8.54
CA ILE A 150 -3.59 -32.98 -8.21
C ILE A 150 -3.42 -32.78 -6.71
N ILE A 151 -4.20 -33.47 -5.88
CA ILE A 151 -4.17 -33.32 -4.41
C ILE A 151 -2.83 -33.78 -3.82
N ILE A 152 -2.28 -34.90 -4.31
CA ILE A 152 -1.00 -35.43 -3.83
C ILE A 152 0.19 -34.66 -4.43
N GLY A 153 0.08 -34.23 -5.69
CA GLY A 153 1.16 -33.62 -6.45
C GLY A 153 1.36 -32.12 -6.21
N SER A 154 0.29 -31.36 -5.96
CA SER A 154 0.31 -29.89 -5.83
C SER A 154 -0.10 -29.39 -4.43
N GLY A 155 -0.45 -30.29 -3.50
CA GLY A 155 -0.88 -29.93 -2.14
C GLY A 155 -2.29 -29.30 -2.08
N SER A 156 -2.59 -28.57 -0.99
CA SER A 156 -3.93 -27.99 -0.72
C SER A 156 -4.19 -26.64 -1.41
N LYS A 157 -3.18 -26.03 -2.05
CA LYS A 157 -3.28 -24.71 -2.70
C LYS A 157 -4.38 -24.65 -3.78
N PRO A 158 -4.56 -25.65 -4.67
CA PRO A 158 -5.60 -25.60 -5.71
C PRO A 158 -7.02 -25.63 -5.12
N ILE A 159 -7.22 -26.33 -4.00
CA ILE A 159 -8.51 -26.37 -3.29
C ILE A 159 -8.79 -25.02 -2.64
N HIS A 160 -7.78 -24.40 -2.04
CA HIS A 160 -7.91 -23.08 -1.43
C HIS A 160 -8.28 -22.02 -2.48
N PHE A 161 -7.61 -22.04 -3.64
CA PHE A 161 -7.92 -21.15 -4.76
C PHE A 161 -9.34 -21.37 -5.31
N LEU A 162 -9.76 -22.63 -5.49
CA LEU A 162 -11.13 -22.94 -5.94
C LEU A 162 -12.17 -22.49 -4.91
N MET A 163 -11.91 -22.68 -3.62
CA MET A 163 -12.78 -22.26 -2.53
C MET A 163 -12.91 -20.74 -2.48
N GLU A 164 -11.80 -20.02 -2.62
CA GLU A 164 -11.76 -18.56 -2.69
C GLU A 164 -12.53 -18.06 -3.92
N TYR A 165 -12.28 -18.62 -5.11
CA TYR A 165 -13.01 -18.30 -6.34
C TYR A 165 -14.52 -18.50 -6.21
N LEU A 166 -14.95 -19.63 -5.62
CA LEU A 166 -16.37 -19.93 -5.42
C LEU A 166 -17.01 -18.99 -4.39
N LEU A 167 -16.31 -18.65 -3.30
CA LEU A 167 -16.79 -17.73 -2.27
C LEU A 167 -16.92 -16.31 -2.82
N THR A 168 -15.92 -15.82 -3.55
CA THR A 168 -15.95 -14.49 -4.19
C THR A 168 -17.12 -14.41 -5.16
N ARG A 169 -17.36 -15.44 -5.98
CA ARG A 169 -18.47 -15.46 -6.94
C ARG A 169 -19.84 -15.50 -6.26
N LYS A 170 -19.96 -16.24 -5.15
CA LYS A 170 -21.19 -16.27 -4.34
C LYS A 170 -21.49 -14.90 -3.75
N ILE A 171 -20.48 -14.20 -3.22
CA ILE A 171 -20.59 -12.84 -2.68
C ILE A 171 -21.00 -11.84 -3.79
N THR A 172 -20.45 -11.96 -5.00
CA THR A 172 -20.82 -11.09 -6.13
C THR A 172 -22.27 -11.31 -6.59
N LEU A 173 -22.73 -12.56 -6.65
CA LEU A 173 -24.12 -12.88 -7.02
C LEU A 173 -25.11 -12.41 -5.96
N THR A 174 -24.81 -12.62 -4.67
CA THR A 174 -25.67 -12.13 -3.57
C THR A 174 -25.74 -10.60 -3.55
N LYS A 175 -24.65 -9.91 -3.92
CA LYS A 175 -24.62 -8.45 -4.04
C LYS A 175 -25.46 -7.94 -5.22
N GLN A 176 -25.44 -8.64 -6.36
CA GLN A 176 -26.32 -8.31 -7.50
C GLN A 176 -27.80 -8.60 -7.21
N GLU A 177 -28.12 -9.69 -6.52
CA GLU A 177 -29.51 -10.00 -6.13
C GLU A 177 -30.10 -8.99 -5.13
N LEU A 178 -29.26 -8.37 -4.30
CA LEU A 178 -29.65 -7.27 -3.39
C LEU A 178 -29.82 -5.91 -4.10
N GLU A 179 -29.19 -5.72 -5.26
CA GLU A 179 -29.23 -4.47 -6.02
C GLU A 179 -30.34 -4.45 -7.09
N GLU A 180 -30.90 -5.60 -7.50
CA GLU A 180 -31.93 -5.70 -8.56
C GLU A 180 -33.40 -5.77 -8.08
N SER A 181 -33.70 -5.66 -6.79
CA SER A 181 -35.10 -5.67 -6.33
C SER A 181 -35.73 -4.26 -6.35
N PRO A 182 -36.87 -4.01 -7.05
CA PRO A 182 -37.51 -2.71 -7.05
C PRO A 182 -38.21 -2.44 -5.72
N ALA A 183 -38.05 -1.21 -5.23
CA ALA A 183 -38.64 -0.68 -4.01
C ALA A 183 -40.16 -0.91 -3.94
N ALA A 184 -40.59 -1.63 -2.90
CA ALA A 184 -41.98 -1.71 -2.44
C ALA A 184 -42.01 -1.51 -0.91
N GLU A 185 -43.00 -0.74 -0.46
CA GLU A 185 -43.16 -0.22 0.90
C GLU A 185 -43.51 -1.28 1.97
N ALA A 186 -43.00 -1.01 3.19
CA ALA A 186 -43.46 -1.40 4.54
C ALA A 186 -43.32 -2.87 5.03
N PRO A 187 -43.36 -3.16 6.36
CA PRO A 187 -43.31 -2.31 7.57
C PRO A 187 -42.17 -2.67 8.56
N SER A 188 -41.90 -1.76 9.51
CA SER A 188 -40.89 -1.88 10.58
C SER A 188 -41.05 -3.15 11.46
N PRO A 189 -39.96 -3.81 11.88
CA PRO A 189 -40.05 -4.85 12.91
C PRO A 189 -40.04 -4.21 14.30
N VAL A 190 -41.06 -4.60 15.06
CA VAL A 190 -41.20 -4.39 16.50
C VAL A 190 -40.00 -5.02 17.21
N LEU A 191 -39.17 -4.19 17.83
CA LEU A 191 -38.14 -4.61 18.78
C LEU A 191 -38.84 -4.98 20.10
N THR A 192 -38.83 -6.28 20.41
CA THR A 192 -39.28 -6.82 21.68
C THR A 192 -38.29 -6.41 22.78
N LEU A 193 -38.78 -5.60 23.73
CA LEU A 193 -38.08 -5.23 24.95
C LEU A 193 -37.90 -6.47 25.84
N VAL A 194 -36.64 -6.83 26.11
CA VAL A 194 -36.26 -7.60 27.30
C VAL A 194 -35.38 -6.71 28.16
N SER A 195 -35.79 -6.58 29.42
CA SER A 195 -35.38 -5.59 30.41
C SER A 195 -34.09 -5.96 31.15
N SER A 196 -33.45 -4.91 31.67
CA SER A 196 -32.60 -4.85 32.87
C SER A 196 -31.11 -5.18 32.73
N GLY A 197 -30.39 -4.23 32.16
CA GLY A 197 -29.07 -3.85 32.66
C GLY A 197 -29.11 -2.35 32.96
N GLN A 198 -28.70 -1.92 34.16
CA GLN A 198 -28.64 -0.50 34.51
C GLN A 198 -27.74 0.24 33.52
N VAL A 199 -28.34 0.95 32.57
CA VAL A 199 -27.65 1.89 31.70
C VAL A 199 -27.31 3.09 32.58
N GLN A 200 -26.08 3.12 33.08
CA GLN A 200 -25.50 4.37 33.55
C GLN A 200 -25.60 5.38 32.39
N PRO A 201 -25.98 6.64 32.64
CA PRO A 201 -26.00 7.64 31.58
C PRO A 201 -24.56 7.75 31.07
N VAL A 202 -24.32 7.25 29.86
CA VAL A 202 -23.08 7.51 29.13
C VAL A 202 -23.11 9.00 28.86
N VAL A 203 -22.42 9.77 29.72
CA VAL A 203 -22.15 11.17 29.47
C VAL A 203 -21.49 11.22 28.10
N ALA A 204 -22.18 11.81 27.12
CA ALA A 204 -21.69 11.90 25.75
C ALA A 204 -20.34 12.61 25.78
N ARG A 205 -19.25 11.84 25.59
CA ARG A 205 -17.91 12.40 25.53
C ARG A 205 -17.83 13.33 24.32
N PRO A 206 -17.10 14.46 24.41
CA PRO A 206 -16.87 15.30 23.25
C PRO A 206 -16.17 14.51 22.14
N LEU A 207 -16.60 14.73 20.89
CA LEU A 207 -16.01 14.09 19.71
C LEU A 207 -14.55 14.55 19.55
N THR A 208 -13.65 13.61 19.28
CA THR A 208 -12.24 13.93 19.01
C THR A 208 -12.07 14.49 17.60
N LEU A 209 -10.95 15.19 17.35
CA LEU A 209 -10.67 15.76 16.03
C LEU A 209 -10.50 14.66 14.98
N GLU A 210 -9.85 13.57 15.37
CA GLU A 210 -9.66 12.35 14.60
C GLU A 210 -10.98 11.73 14.15
N GLU A 211 -11.97 11.64 15.04
CA GLU A 211 -13.31 11.15 14.73
C GLU A 211 -14.08 12.12 13.82
N LEU A 212 -13.93 13.43 14.02
CA LEU A 212 -14.60 14.46 13.22
C LEU A 212 -14.08 14.49 11.76
N ILE A 213 -12.78 14.32 11.58
CA ILE A 213 -12.14 14.38 10.25
C ILE A 213 -12.12 13.01 9.57
N GLY A 214 -12.03 11.92 10.35
CA GLY A 214 -11.98 10.55 9.85
C GLY A 214 -10.58 10.01 9.62
N PHE A 215 -9.65 10.27 10.56
CA PHE A 215 -8.28 9.74 10.50
C PHE A 215 -7.76 9.42 11.90
N ARG A 216 -6.66 8.67 12.02
CA ARG A 216 -5.97 8.46 13.30
C ARG A 216 -4.59 9.09 13.23
N TYR A 217 -4.25 9.92 14.21
CA TYR A 217 -2.92 10.51 14.30
C TYR A 217 -2.08 9.78 15.35
N GLY A 218 -0.95 9.23 14.91
CA GLY A 218 0.03 8.55 15.77
C GLY A 218 1.46 8.87 15.37
N GLY A 219 1.69 9.98 14.67
CA GLY A 219 3.01 10.35 14.15
C GLY A 219 3.40 9.70 12.82
N GLY A 220 2.60 8.79 12.27
CA GLY A 220 2.83 8.20 10.95
C GLY A 220 3.66 6.92 11.01
N VAL A 221 4.54 6.73 10.02
CA VAL A 221 5.38 5.54 9.85
C VAL A 221 6.55 5.63 10.82
N GLU A 222 6.68 4.64 11.70
CA GLU A 222 7.79 4.49 12.65
C GLU A 222 8.24 5.80 13.33
N PRO A 223 7.32 6.50 14.03
CA PRO A 223 7.54 7.87 14.52
C PRO A 223 8.74 8.03 15.47
N ASP A 224 9.12 6.95 16.14
CA ASP A 224 10.25 6.91 17.08
C ASP A 224 11.61 7.05 16.37
N ARG A 225 11.72 6.65 15.09
CA ARG A 225 12.94 6.84 14.28
C ARG A 225 13.31 8.32 14.13
N LEU A 226 12.32 9.21 14.27
CA LEU A 226 12.50 10.66 14.17
C LEU A 226 12.67 11.36 15.51
N GLN A 227 12.72 10.64 16.64
CA GLN A 227 12.66 11.25 17.97
C GLN A 227 13.74 12.31 18.23
N GLY A 228 14.92 12.20 17.60
CA GLY A 228 15.91 13.28 17.63
C GLY A 228 16.64 13.49 16.32
N SER A 229 15.90 13.47 15.22
CA SER A 229 16.33 13.85 13.87
C SER A 229 15.25 14.71 13.22
N HIS A 230 15.55 15.37 12.09
CA HIS A 230 14.56 16.08 11.28
C HIS A 230 13.69 17.09 12.05
N LEU A 231 14.22 17.66 13.13
CA LEU A 231 13.48 18.63 13.95
C LEU A 231 13.09 19.83 13.09
N ARG A 232 11.80 20.19 13.14
CA ARG A 232 11.33 21.39 12.46
C ARG A 232 11.56 22.60 13.37
N LEU A 233 12.42 23.51 12.92
CA LEU A 233 12.77 24.74 13.65
C LEU A 233 12.04 25.97 13.13
N GLN A 234 11.60 25.95 11.86
CA GLN A 234 10.90 27.05 11.23
C GLN A 234 9.38 26.90 11.38
N PRO A 235 8.64 28.01 11.48
CA PRO A 235 7.18 27.96 11.45
C PRO A 235 6.68 27.42 10.10
N ILE A 236 5.53 26.77 10.14
CA ILE A 236 4.87 26.23 8.95
C ILE A 236 3.99 27.32 8.36
N ASP A 237 4.26 27.72 7.13
CA ASP A 237 3.48 28.73 6.42
C ASP A 237 3.09 28.32 4.99
N LEU A 238 3.45 27.09 4.61
CA LEU A 238 3.26 26.53 3.28
C LEU A 238 2.70 25.10 3.36
N ILE A 239 1.73 24.80 2.51
CA ILE A 239 1.20 23.47 2.27
C ILE A 239 1.41 23.18 0.80
N LEU A 240 2.09 22.06 0.51
CA LEU A 240 2.31 21.57 -0.84
C LEU A 240 1.53 20.29 -1.04
N TYR A 241 0.71 20.25 -2.08
CA TYR A 241 -0.02 19.04 -2.46
C TYR A 241 0.60 18.35 -3.68
N HIS A 242 0.61 17.03 -3.62
CA HIS A 242 1.34 16.14 -4.51
C HIS A 242 0.44 15.02 -5.02
N HIS A 243 0.83 14.35 -6.09
CA HIS A 243 0.43 12.95 -6.29
C HIS A 243 1.57 12.02 -5.84
N THR A 244 1.29 10.74 -5.63
CA THR A 244 2.36 9.76 -5.33
C THR A 244 3.12 9.33 -6.60
N CYS A 245 2.55 9.57 -7.79
CA CYS A 245 3.03 9.05 -9.07
C CYS A 245 3.06 7.50 -9.12
N MET A 246 2.28 6.84 -8.25
CA MET A 246 2.12 5.39 -8.18
C MET A 246 0.79 4.97 -8.82
N HIS A 247 0.59 3.65 -8.97
CA HIS A 247 -0.71 3.13 -9.37
C HIS A 247 -1.79 3.49 -8.35
N SER A 248 -3.01 3.80 -8.77
CA SER A 248 -4.13 4.09 -7.86
C SER A 248 -4.55 2.92 -6.94
N ASN A 249 -3.94 1.75 -7.08
CA ASN A 249 -4.19 0.56 -6.25
C ASN A 249 -2.97 0.20 -5.39
N ALA A 250 -1.89 1.00 -5.44
CA ALA A 250 -0.69 0.74 -4.66
C ALA A 250 -1.03 0.78 -3.17
N SER A 251 -0.57 -0.21 -2.40
CA SER A 251 -0.85 -0.27 -0.97
C SER A 251 -0.12 0.84 -0.21
N PHE A 252 -0.47 1.03 1.07
CA PHE A 252 0.30 1.94 1.92
C PHE A 252 1.72 1.41 2.16
N GLU A 253 1.84 0.10 2.24
CA GLU A 253 3.10 -0.61 2.42
C GLU A 253 3.99 -0.44 1.18
N ASP A 254 3.44 -0.51 -0.04
CA ASP A 254 4.18 -0.23 -1.29
C ASP A 254 4.74 1.20 -1.28
N LEU A 255 3.95 2.15 -0.78
CA LEU A 255 4.40 3.53 -0.67
C LEU A 255 5.55 3.64 0.34
N VAL A 256 5.42 3.05 1.53
CA VAL A 256 6.50 3.03 2.54
C VAL A 256 7.78 2.42 1.96
N GLU A 257 7.66 1.30 1.24
CA GLU A 257 8.80 0.63 0.62
C GLU A 257 9.54 1.53 -0.38
N VAL A 258 8.82 2.35 -1.16
CA VAL A 258 9.46 3.31 -2.09
C VAL A 258 10.35 4.32 -1.35
N PHE A 259 9.94 4.78 -0.17
CA PHE A 259 10.74 5.71 0.64
C PHE A 259 11.92 4.98 1.30
N ASP A 260 11.72 3.77 1.80
CA ASP A 260 12.78 2.94 2.39
C ASP A 260 13.85 2.57 1.36
N GLN A 261 13.47 2.18 0.14
CA GLN A 261 14.41 1.88 -0.95
C GLN A 261 15.25 3.09 -1.36
N ARG A 262 14.72 4.31 -1.20
CA ARG A 262 15.44 5.57 -1.42
C ARG A 262 16.29 6.00 -0.23
N GLY A 263 16.21 5.28 0.90
CA GLY A 263 16.89 5.62 2.13
C GLY A 263 16.32 6.86 2.82
N TRP A 264 15.06 7.20 2.56
CA TRP A 264 14.43 8.40 3.11
C TRP A 264 13.69 8.05 4.41
N LEU A 265 14.09 8.68 5.52
CA LEU A 265 13.42 8.53 6.81
C LEU A 265 12.10 9.30 6.91
N THR A 266 11.90 10.28 6.04
CA THR A 266 10.71 11.13 5.99
C THR A 266 10.21 11.26 4.56
N GLY A 267 9.01 11.82 4.41
CA GLY A 267 8.37 11.96 3.11
C GLY A 267 7.27 12.99 3.16
N TYR A 268 6.10 12.63 2.64
CA TYR A 268 4.88 13.39 2.86
C TYR A 268 4.51 13.37 4.34
N HIS A 269 3.71 14.34 4.78
CA HIS A 269 3.18 14.38 6.14
C HIS A 269 1.88 13.57 6.24
N CYS A 270 1.07 13.62 5.20
CA CYS A 270 -0.12 12.79 5.03
C CYS A 270 -0.25 12.32 3.58
N VAL A 271 -0.90 11.17 3.41
CA VAL A 271 -1.32 10.64 2.11
C VAL A 271 -2.80 10.29 2.14
N VAL A 272 -3.51 10.62 1.07
CA VAL A 272 -4.94 10.35 0.90
C VAL A 272 -5.15 9.33 -0.21
N PHE A 273 -5.75 8.20 0.16
CA PHE A 273 -6.01 7.06 -0.73
C PHE A 273 -7.32 7.23 -1.49
N HIS A 274 -7.48 6.49 -2.60
CA HIS A 274 -8.62 6.61 -3.51
C HIS A 274 -9.99 6.44 -2.85
N ASP A 275 -10.06 5.73 -1.71
CA ASP A 275 -11.26 5.53 -0.89
C ASP A 275 -11.52 6.68 0.11
N GLY A 276 -10.71 7.75 0.08
CA GLY A 276 -10.76 8.86 1.01
C GLY A 276 -10.07 8.61 2.35
N SER A 277 -9.45 7.44 2.54
CA SER A 277 -8.72 7.18 3.79
C SER A 277 -7.47 8.05 3.88
N ILE A 278 -7.28 8.66 5.06
CA ILE A 278 -6.15 9.54 5.35
C ILE A 278 -5.13 8.75 6.16
N ARG A 279 -3.90 8.69 5.66
CA ARG A 279 -2.78 8.00 6.30
C ARG A 279 -1.69 9.01 6.65
N PRO A 280 -1.49 9.34 7.94
CA PRO A 280 -0.28 10.06 8.35
C PRO A 280 0.96 9.27 7.98
N PHE A 281 1.99 9.96 7.50
CA PHE A 281 3.22 9.33 7.01
C PHE A 281 4.44 9.83 7.79
N CYS A 282 4.66 11.14 7.84
CA CYS A 282 5.66 11.78 8.69
C CYS A 282 5.00 12.53 9.85
N ARG A 283 5.65 12.54 11.01
CA ARG A 283 5.27 13.41 12.14
C ARG A 283 5.22 14.86 11.71
N TRP A 284 4.29 15.63 12.28
CA TRP A 284 4.06 17.02 11.86
C TRP A 284 5.00 18.00 12.55
N ASP A 285 5.60 17.59 13.66
CA ASP A 285 6.72 18.28 14.32
C ASP A 285 8.10 17.99 13.69
N ARG A 286 8.12 17.39 12.49
CA ARG A 286 9.33 17.03 11.75
C ARG A 286 9.34 17.61 10.33
N ILE A 287 10.54 17.71 9.77
CA ILE A 287 10.78 18.11 8.39
C ILE A 287 10.53 16.89 7.50
N GLY A 288 9.57 17.00 6.58
CA GLY A 288 9.34 16.00 5.54
C GLY A 288 10.39 16.04 4.43
N ASN A 289 10.30 15.10 3.49
CA ASN A 289 11.12 15.06 2.30
C ASN A 289 10.22 14.97 1.05
N HIS A 290 9.63 16.11 0.67
CA HIS A 290 8.65 16.15 -0.43
C HIS A 290 8.86 17.28 -1.44
N ALA A 291 9.52 18.38 -1.05
CA ALA A 291 9.84 19.51 -1.92
C ALA A 291 11.15 20.18 -1.48
N TYR A 292 12.21 19.92 -2.23
CA TYR A 292 13.54 20.47 -1.96
C TYR A 292 13.52 22.01 -1.88
N GLY A 293 14.23 22.58 -0.90
CA GLY A 293 14.23 24.03 -0.62
C GLY A 293 12.98 24.57 0.10
N TYR A 294 11.91 23.77 0.23
CA TYR A 294 10.66 24.15 0.90
C TYR A 294 10.32 23.28 2.10
N ASN A 295 10.97 22.12 2.26
CA ASN A 295 10.68 21.14 3.32
C ASN A 295 10.66 21.74 4.73
N GLN A 296 11.60 22.64 5.07
CA GLN A 296 11.70 23.22 6.42
C GLN A 296 10.46 24.01 6.87
N ARG A 297 9.75 24.63 5.91
CA ARG A 297 8.60 25.52 6.16
C ARG A 297 7.27 24.99 5.66
N SER A 298 7.27 23.79 5.06
CA SER A 298 6.06 23.22 4.45
C SER A 298 5.61 21.88 5.00
N LEU A 299 4.30 21.65 4.90
CA LEU A 299 3.68 20.34 5.04
C LEU A 299 3.33 19.79 3.65
N GLY A 300 3.43 18.48 3.51
CA GLY A 300 3.27 17.75 2.26
C GLY A 300 2.06 16.83 2.34
N LEU A 301 1.05 17.07 1.51
CA LEU A 301 -0.11 16.20 1.35
C LEU A 301 -0.02 15.50 0.00
N ALA A 302 0.06 14.17 -0.02
CA ALA A 302 0.02 13.42 -1.28
C ALA A 302 -1.35 12.78 -1.52
N PHE A 303 -1.75 12.73 -2.78
CA PHE A 303 -2.90 11.99 -3.27
C PHE A 303 -2.39 10.73 -3.97
N GLN A 304 -2.87 9.57 -3.54
CA GLN A 304 -2.50 8.29 -4.13
C GLN A 304 -2.94 8.22 -5.60
N GLY A 305 -1.98 8.04 -6.49
CA GLY A 305 -2.22 7.88 -7.92
C GLY A 305 -1.23 8.64 -8.79
N ASN A 306 -1.47 8.57 -10.10
CA ASN A 306 -0.76 9.34 -11.12
C ASN A 306 -1.78 10.06 -12.01
N PHE A 307 -1.90 11.37 -11.80
CA PHE A 307 -2.85 12.25 -12.50
C PHE A 307 -2.18 13.08 -13.60
N GLU A 308 -0.99 12.70 -14.03
CA GLU A 308 -0.32 13.37 -15.15
C GLU A 308 -0.80 12.79 -16.47
N CYS A 309 -1.53 13.55 -17.27
CA CYS A 309 -2.11 13.09 -18.55
C CYS A 309 -1.45 13.72 -19.79
N ASP A 310 -0.41 14.54 -19.65
CA ASP A 310 0.34 15.11 -20.78
C ASP A 310 1.23 14.00 -21.40
N PRO A 311 1.03 13.66 -22.68
CA PRO A 311 1.82 12.61 -23.33
C PRO A 311 3.30 12.96 -23.48
N ARG A 312 3.68 14.23 -23.31
CA ARG A 312 5.07 14.70 -23.37
C ARG A 312 5.83 14.47 -22.08
N VAL A 313 5.11 14.29 -20.95
CA VAL A 313 5.73 14.03 -19.66
C VAL A 313 6.06 12.53 -19.56
N PRO A 314 7.32 12.15 -19.27
CA PRO A 314 7.67 10.76 -19.05
C PRO A 314 6.81 10.15 -17.95
N CYS A 315 6.41 8.89 -18.12
CA CYS A 315 5.59 8.19 -17.14
C CYS A 315 4.20 8.82 -16.90
N SER A 316 3.64 9.58 -17.85
CA SER A 316 2.25 10.01 -17.79
C SER A 316 1.27 8.83 -17.81
N ASN A 317 0.10 9.05 -17.22
CA ASN A 317 -1.04 8.14 -17.15
C ASN A 317 -2.10 8.45 -18.22
N ILE A 318 -1.74 9.04 -19.36
CA ILE A 318 -2.73 9.43 -20.41
C ILE A 318 -3.64 8.28 -20.87
N GLN A 319 -3.16 7.03 -20.78
CA GLN A 319 -3.91 5.82 -21.16
C GLN A 319 -4.63 5.15 -19.99
N GLY A 320 -4.55 5.68 -18.76
CA GLY A 320 -5.14 5.07 -17.56
C GLY A 320 -4.45 3.77 -17.10
N CYS A 321 -3.30 3.42 -17.67
CA CYS A 321 -2.57 2.19 -17.33
C CYS A 321 -1.98 2.21 -15.91
N LYS A 322 -1.99 3.36 -15.23
CA LYS A 322 -1.59 3.54 -13.83
C LYS A 322 -2.78 3.78 -12.90
N GLY A 323 -3.99 3.45 -13.36
CA GLY A 323 -5.23 3.64 -12.62
C GLY A 323 -5.91 4.97 -12.95
N LEU A 324 -6.53 5.56 -11.94
CA LEU A 324 -7.40 6.74 -12.07
C LEU A 324 -6.64 7.93 -12.67
N LEU A 325 -7.29 8.60 -13.62
CA LEU A 325 -6.75 9.81 -14.28
C LEU A 325 -6.90 11.07 -13.43
N GLU A 326 -7.78 11.04 -12.43
CA GLU A 326 -8.04 12.13 -11.50
C GLU A 326 -8.22 11.58 -10.09
N PRO A 327 -7.96 12.37 -9.04
CA PRO A 327 -8.35 12.01 -7.69
C PRO A 327 -9.86 11.79 -7.57
N THR A 328 -10.27 10.84 -6.74
CA THR A 328 -11.69 10.62 -6.43
C THR A 328 -12.28 11.79 -5.64
N ILE A 329 -13.61 11.84 -5.54
CA ILE A 329 -14.28 12.86 -4.73
C ILE A 329 -13.93 12.69 -3.25
N ASP A 330 -13.90 11.46 -2.76
CA ASP A 330 -13.54 11.11 -1.40
C ASP A 330 -12.09 11.53 -1.09
N GLN A 331 -11.17 11.33 -2.06
CA GLN A 331 -9.81 11.86 -1.97
C GLN A 331 -9.80 13.38 -1.78
N LEU A 332 -10.48 14.12 -2.66
CA LEU A 332 -10.50 15.57 -2.60
C LEU A 332 -11.12 16.09 -1.30
N ASP A 333 -12.20 15.46 -0.82
CA ASP A 333 -12.86 15.83 0.43
C ASP A 333 -11.96 15.57 1.65
N ALA A 334 -11.37 14.39 1.73
CA ALA A 334 -10.45 14.03 2.80
C ALA A 334 -9.19 14.92 2.79
N GLY A 335 -8.60 15.15 1.63
CA GLY A 335 -7.47 16.06 1.47
C GLY A 335 -7.82 17.50 1.88
N ALA A 336 -9.01 17.98 1.51
CA ALA A 336 -9.44 19.34 1.82
C ALA A 336 -9.64 19.53 3.32
N LYS A 337 -10.18 18.52 4.02
CA LYS A 337 -10.25 18.51 5.49
C LYS A 337 -8.88 18.61 6.14
N ILE A 338 -7.87 17.89 5.63
CA ILE A 338 -6.50 17.96 6.16
C ILE A 338 -5.84 19.31 5.91
N VAL A 339 -6.00 19.88 4.72
CA VAL A 339 -5.46 21.23 4.44
C VAL A 339 -6.13 22.28 5.32
N ALA A 340 -7.47 22.25 5.43
CA ALA A 340 -8.21 23.16 6.31
C ALA A 340 -7.79 22.99 7.78
N LEU A 341 -7.54 21.76 8.23
CA LEU A 341 -7.03 21.47 9.56
C LEU A 341 -5.67 22.12 9.76
N TRP A 342 -4.72 21.89 8.87
CA TRP A 342 -3.39 22.48 8.98
C TRP A 342 -3.43 24.02 8.96
N CYS A 343 -4.32 24.61 8.15
CA CYS A 343 -4.56 26.05 8.18
C CYS A 343 -5.02 26.54 9.56
N ALA A 344 -5.98 25.85 10.19
CA ALA A 344 -6.47 26.21 11.53
C ALA A 344 -5.44 25.93 12.64
N LEU A 345 -4.70 24.84 12.51
CA LEU A 345 -3.72 24.37 13.48
C LEU A 345 -2.52 25.31 13.55
N TYR A 346 -1.92 25.60 12.39
CA TYR A 346 -0.67 26.37 12.24
C TYR A 346 -0.89 27.84 11.85
N LYS A 347 -2.15 28.30 11.78
CA LYS A 347 -2.53 29.67 11.38
C LYS A 347 -2.03 30.04 9.97
N ILE A 348 -2.01 29.06 9.06
CA ILE A 348 -1.59 29.27 7.66
C ILE A 348 -2.72 30.00 6.92
N PRO A 349 -2.43 31.13 6.23
CA PRO A 349 -3.43 31.86 5.46
C PRO A 349 -4.06 31.00 4.35
N LEU A 350 -5.35 31.18 4.10
CA LEU A 350 -6.04 30.63 2.92
C LEU A 350 -5.66 31.41 1.65
N ASP A 351 -4.38 31.37 1.29
CA ASP A 351 -3.81 31.97 0.08
C ASP A 351 -3.31 30.88 -0.87
N PHE A 352 -4.07 30.65 -1.93
CA PHE A 352 -3.77 29.63 -2.94
C PHE A 352 -2.65 30.00 -3.92
N ARG A 353 -2.10 31.22 -3.83
CA ARG A 353 -0.93 31.64 -4.62
C ARG A 353 0.36 31.54 -3.84
N ARG A 354 0.30 31.54 -2.50
CA ARG A 354 1.49 31.62 -1.63
C ARG A 354 1.59 30.49 -0.62
N SER A 355 0.49 30.14 0.04
CA SER A 355 0.50 29.28 1.22
C SER A 355 -0.08 27.89 0.97
N ILE A 356 -0.92 27.70 -0.06
CA ILE A 356 -1.46 26.39 -0.43
C ILE A 356 -1.26 26.21 -1.93
N ARG A 357 -0.26 25.42 -2.32
CA ARG A 357 0.22 25.38 -3.72
C ARG A 357 0.45 23.95 -4.19
N PRO A 358 0.29 23.67 -5.49
CA PRO A 358 0.76 22.40 -6.05
C PRO A 358 2.28 22.31 -5.98
N HIS A 359 2.86 21.13 -6.11
CA HIS A 359 4.32 20.99 -6.15
C HIS A 359 4.95 21.66 -7.39
N ALA A 360 4.30 21.59 -8.56
CA ALA A 360 4.75 22.23 -9.81
C ALA A 360 4.98 23.74 -9.69
N ASP A 361 4.34 24.37 -8.72
CA ASP A 361 4.41 25.80 -8.47
C ASP A 361 5.73 26.23 -7.81
N VAL A 362 6.45 25.29 -7.19
CA VAL A 362 7.69 25.53 -6.44
C VAL A 362 8.88 24.73 -6.96
N ALA A 363 8.65 23.77 -7.85
CA ALA A 363 9.68 22.93 -8.44
C ALA A 363 9.36 22.64 -9.91
N ASP A 364 10.39 22.45 -10.74
CA ASP A 364 10.24 22.02 -12.14
C ASP A 364 9.87 20.53 -12.22
N LYS A 365 8.61 20.24 -11.86
CA LYS A 365 8.01 18.90 -11.78
C LYS A 365 6.56 18.97 -12.24
N ALA A 366 6.09 17.92 -12.88
CA ALA A 366 4.69 17.82 -13.35
C ALA A 366 3.68 17.55 -12.21
N CYS A 367 4.15 17.19 -11.01
CA CYS A 367 3.33 16.89 -9.83
C CYS A 367 2.50 18.12 -9.38
N PRO A 368 1.20 17.99 -9.06
CA PRO A 368 0.41 16.78 -8.80
C PRO A 368 -0.24 16.14 -10.04
N GLY A 369 0.21 16.50 -11.23
CA GLY A 369 -0.30 15.99 -12.50
C GLY A 369 -1.20 17.00 -13.19
N SER A 370 -1.07 17.09 -14.51
CA SER A 370 -1.85 18.00 -15.36
C SER A 370 -3.37 17.84 -15.26
N ASN A 371 -3.87 16.68 -14.82
CA ASN A 371 -5.30 16.41 -14.67
C ASN A 371 -5.79 16.56 -13.22
N PHE A 372 -4.96 17.06 -12.30
CA PHE A 372 -5.39 17.30 -10.92
C PHE A 372 -6.38 18.48 -10.86
N PRO A 373 -7.60 18.33 -10.29
CA PRO A 373 -8.66 19.33 -10.32
C PRO A 373 -8.44 20.44 -9.26
N THR A 374 -7.43 21.28 -9.51
CA THR A 374 -6.95 22.31 -8.57
C THR A 374 -8.07 23.25 -8.11
N GLU A 375 -8.87 23.81 -9.02
CA GLU A 375 -9.93 24.77 -8.66
C GLU A 375 -10.99 24.14 -7.75
N ARG A 376 -11.37 22.89 -8.03
CA ARG A 376 -12.33 22.13 -7.22
C ARG A 376 -11.77 21.85 -5.84
N PHE A 377 -10.51 21.44 -5.76
CA PHE A 377 -9.83 21.18 -4.49
C PHE A 377 -9.77 22.44 -3.62
N GLN A 378 -9.35 23.57 -4.21
CA GLN A 378 -9.31 24.86 -3.51
C GLN A 378 -10.69 25.32 -3.03
N SER A 379 -11.73 25.07 -3.82
CA SER A 379 -13.12 25.41 -3.44
C SER A 379 -13.59 24.60 -2.22
N LYS A 380 -13.31 23.29 -2.17
CA LYS A 380 -13.60 22.44 -1.01
C LYS A 380 -12.87 22.90 0.25
N ILE A 381 -11.59 23.28 0.13
CA ILE A 381 -10.81 23.81 1.26
C ILE A 381 -11.48 25.08 1.84
N LYS A 382 -11.92 26.00 0.98
CA LYS A 382 -12.62 27.22 1.40
C LYS A 382 -13.92 26.90 2.13
N GLU A 383 -14.74 26.03 1.54
CA GLU A 383 -16.03 25.63 2.11
C GLU A 383 -15.87 25.05 3.52
N ILE A 384 -14.97 24.08 3.69
CA ILE A 384 -14.68 23.46 4.99
C ILE A 384 -14.15 24.49 5.98
N SER A 385 -13.20 25.34 5.56
CA SER A 385 -12.59 26.34 6.44
C SER A 385 -13.62 27.38 6.92
N VAL A 386 -14.58 27.76 6.06
CA VAL A 386 -15.68 28.66 6.43
C VAL A 386 -16.62 27.98 7.41
N GLY A 387 -16.99 26.72 7.15
CA GLY A 387 -17.84 25.93 8.06
C GLY A 387 -17.24 25.80 9.46
N TRP A 388 -15.93 25.52 9.54
CA TRP A 388 -15.23 25.33 10.81
C TRP A 388 -14.94 26.61 11.59
N LYS A 389 -14.97 27.78 10.94
CA LYS A 389 -14.63 29.06 11.59
C LYS A 389 -15.50 29.37 12.81
N ASN A 390 -16.77 28.97 12.78
CA ASN A 390 -17.75 29.23 13.84
C ASN A 390 -18.27 27.93 14.49
N ASP A 391 -17.64 26.79 14.22
CA ASP A 391 -18.04 25.51 14.79
C ASP A 391 -17.38 25.32 16.16
N ALA A 392 -18.20 25.40 17.22
CA ALA A 392 -17.75 25.24 18.60
C ALA A 392 -17.23 23.83 18.89
N VAL A 393 -17.77 22.80 18.23
CA VAL A 393 -17.33 21.41 18.39
C VAL A 393 -15.95 21.24 17.78
N PHE A 394 -15.75 21.74 16.55
CA PHE A 394 -14.43 21.75 15.91
C PHE A 394 -13.41 22.54 16.72
N ALA A 395 -13.76 23.73 17.21
CA ALA A 395 -12.86 24.57 18.00
C ALA A 395 -12.39 23.88 19.30
N ALA A 396 -13.29 23.18 19.99
CA ALA A 396 -12.96 22.40 21.18
C ALA A 396 -12.06 21.20 20.84
N ALA A 397 -12.40 20.45 19.79
CA ALA A 397 -11.60 19.31 19.32
C ALA A 397 -10.19 19.74 18.88
N LEU A 398 -10.08 20.85 18.14
CA LEU A 398 -8.80 21.42 17.69
C LEU A 398 -7.92 21.84 18.87
N LYS A 399 -8.51 22.42 19.93
CA LYS A 399 -7.76 22.79 21.13
C LYS A 399 -7.15 21.56 21.80
N SER A 400 -7.92 20.48 21.95
CA SER A 400 -7.41 19.24 22.53
C SER A 400 -6.36 18.58 21.64
N PHE A 401 -6.54 18.63 20.31
CA PHE A 401 -5.61 18.03 19.37
C PHE A 401 -4.25 18.74 19.33
N LYS A 402 -4.22 20.06 19.54
CA LYS A 402 -2.97 20.84 19.67
C LYS A 402 -2.06 20.34 20.79
N GLU A 403 -2.62 19.76 21.84
CA GLU A 403 -1.86 19.28 22.99
C GLU A 403 -1.31 17.85 22.77
N GLN A 404 -1.63 17.20 21.65
CA GLN A 404 -1.15 15.85 21.35
C GLN A 404 0.35 15.84 21.03
N PRO A 405 1.05 14.75 21.39
CA PRO A 405 2.46 14.60 21.03
C PRO A 405 2.64 14.56 19.51
N MET A 406 3.80 15.01 19.03
CA MET A 406 4.19 14.99 17.61
C MET A 406 3.39 15.95 16.71
N VAL A 407 2.41 16.63 17.26
CA VAL A 407 1.80 17.83 16.69
C VAL A 407 2.67 19.00 17.09
N MET A 408 3.19 19.76 16.13
CA MET A 408 3.79 21.06 16.42
C MET A 408 2.63 22.02 16.74
N ALA A 409 2.59 22.63 17.92
CA ALA A 409 1.50 23.53 18.31
C ALA A 409 2.03 24.82 18.93
#